data_AF-A0A845WYW5-F1
#
_entry.id   AF-A0A845WYW5-F1
#
_cell.length_a   1.000
_cell.length_b   1.000
_cell.length_c   1.000
_cell.angle_alpha   90.00
_cell.angle_beta   90.00
_cell.angle_gamma   90.00
#
_symmetry.space_group_name_H-M   'P 1'
#
loop_
_entity.id
_entity.type
_entity.pdbx_description
1 polymer ?
#
loop_
_entity_poly.entity_id
_entity_poly.type
_entity_poly.pdbx_seq_one_letter_code
_entity_poly.pdbx_strand_id
1 'polypeptide(L)' 'MAIAHQIITETHNGAIVCKSQLGQGTCFTITLPITG' A
#
# COMPACT_ATOMS: atom_id res chain seq x y z
N MET A 1 4.26 5.89 6.13
CA MET A 1 3.29 5.85 5.01
C MET A 1 3.81 6.58 3.77
N ALA A 2 4.32 7.81 3.88
CA ALA A 2 4.75 8.59 2.71
C ALA A 2 5.75 7.87 1.78
N ILE A 3 6.85 7.33 2.34
CA ILE A 3 7.90 6.66 1.54
C ILE A 3 7.37 5.37 0.88
N ALA A 4 6.63 4.56 1.63
CA ALA A 4 6.06 3.31 1.11
C ALA A 4 5.03 3.57 0.01
N HIS A 5 4.14 4.55 0.21
CA HIS A 5 3.19 4.99 -0.81
C HIS A 5 3.92 5.43 -2.07
N GLN A 6 4.90 6.32 -1.93
CA GLN A 6 5.67 6.84 -3.05
C GLN A 6 6.36 5.73 -3.87
N ILE A 7 7.08 4.82 -3.21
CA ILE A 7 7.76 3.71 -3.88
C ILE A 7 6.75 2.80 -4.60
N ILE A 8 5.66 2.43 -3.92
CA ILE A 8 4.65 1.51 -4.48
C ILE A 8 3.94 2.15 -5.67
N THR A 9 3.49 3.41 -5.56
CA THR A 9 2.72 4.06 -6.61
C THR A 9 3.57 4.62 -7.75
N GLU A 10 4.70 5.28 -7.43
CA GLU A 10 5.51 5.98 -8.43
C GLU A 10 6.56 5.09 -9.09
N THR A 11 7.18 4.16 -8.35
CA THR A 11 8.25 3.30 -8.89
C THR A 11 7.70 2.01 -9.50
N HIS A 12 6.71 1.41 -8.85
CA HIS A 12 6.20 0.09 -9.24
C HIS A 12 4.81 0.12 -9.87
N ASN A 13 4.19 1.30 -10.06
CA ASN A 13 2.81 1.44 -10.55
C ASN A 13 1.80 0.56 -9.79
N GLY A 14 2.07 0.32 -8.51
CA GLY A 14 1.22 -0.43 -7.61
C GLY A 14 0.27 0.46 -6.83
N ALA A 15 -0.39 -0.14 -5.83
CA ALA A 15 -1.29 0.56 -4.92
C ALA A 15 -1.03 0.15 -3.47
N ILE A 16 -1.23 1.08 -2.53
CA ILE A 16 -1.24 0.80 -1.09
C ILE A 16 -2.54 1.31 -0.48
N VAL A 17 -3.18 0.46 0.34
CA VAL A 17 -4.42 0.79 1.05
C VAL A 17 -4.21 0.57 2.54
N CYS A 18 -4.64 1.54 3.34
CA CYS A 18 -4.66 1.44 4.79
C CYS A 18 -6.11 1.34 5.28
N LYS A 19 -6.43 0.28 6.01
CA LYS A 19 -7.71 0.11 6.69
C LYS A 19 -7.45 -0.06 8.17
N SER A 20 -7.79 0.94 8.97
CA SER A 20 -7.80 0.82 10.43
C SER A 20 -9.22 0.62 10.93
N GLN A 21 -9.37 -0.23 11.94
CA GLN A 21 -10.62 -0.41 12.65
C GLN A 21 -10.32 -0.38 14.15
N LEU A 22 -11.02 0.52 14.85
CA LEU A 22 -10.85 0.71 16.28
C LEU A 22 -11.10 -0.61 17.03
N GLY A 23 -10.16 -1.01 17.91
CA GLY A 23 -10.23 -2.27 18.65
C GLY A 23 -9.84 -3.53 17.86
N GLN A 24 -9.58 -3.43 16.55
CA GLN A 24 -9.19 -4.54 15.67
C GLN A 24 -7.77 -4.35 15.10
N GLY A 25 -7.28 -3.12 15.09
CA GLY A 25 -5.93 -2.77 14.64
C GLY A 25 -5.93 -2.11 13.27
N THR A 26 -4.78 -2.17 12.58
CA THR A 26 -4.58 -1.57 11.27
C THR A 26 -4.07 -2.60 10.28
N CYS A 27 -4.70 -2.68 9.11
CA CYS A 27 -4.29 -3.51 8.00
C CYS A 27 -3.74 -2.63 6.87
N PHE A 28 -2.57 -3.00 6.37
CA PHE A 28 -1.97 -2.41 5.18
C PHE A 28 -2.00 -3.44 4.05
N THR A 29 -2.64 -3.10 2.95
CA THR A 29 -2.70 -3.94 1.74
C THR A 29 -1.84 -3.29 0.67
N ILE A 30 -0.91 -4.06 0.10
CA ILE A 30 -0.03 -3.63 -0.98
C ILE A 30 -0.36 -4.47 -2.22
N THR A 31 -0.56 -3.83 -3.36
CA THR A 31 -0.83 -4.47 -4.64
C THR A 31 0.24 -4.05 -5.63
N LEU A 32 0.93 -5.01 -6.24
CA LEU A 32 1.98 -4.78 -7.23
C LEU A 32 1.61 -5.52 -8.53
N PRO A 33 1.76 -4.89 -9.71
CA PRO A 33 1.60 -5.58 -10.99
C PRO A 33 2.71 -6.61 -11.18
N ILE A 34 2.38 -7.77 -11.75
CA ILE A 34 3.33 -8.87 -12.01
C ILE A 34 4.07 -8.74 -13.35
N THR A 35 3.82 -7.67 -14.10
CA THR A 35 4.37 -7.45 -15.45
C THR A 35 5.06 -6.10 -15.53
N GLY A 36 6.29 -6.11 -16.08
CA GLY A 36 7.06 -4.96 -16.55
C GLY A 36 7.63 -5.27 -17.92
#